data_AF-A0A7I8EI14-F1
#
_entry.id   AF-A0A7I8EI14-F1
#
_cell.length_a   1.000
_cell.length_b   1.000
_cell.length_c   1.000
_cell.angle_alpha   90.00
_cell.angle_beta   90.00
_cell.angle_gamma   90.00
#
_symmetry.space_group_name_H-M   'P 1'
#
loop_
_entity.id
_entity.type
_entity.pdbx_description
1 polymer ?
#
loop_
_entity_poly.entity_id
_entity_poly.type
_entity_poly.pdbx_seq_one_letter_code
_entity_poly.pdbx_strand_id
1 'polypeptide(L)'
;MTTAPSIDAVELAQTYIHRWPAQENVIKDYLLPLGLDTNHGFAKVAVENTEVVKRRTHLEQRLSHLKQWTQSAGKRETQASKRRERLRKEYKSRSDGLYRELGLYQTTLELQGVADYVLRRQIKERQAVIEAELEPIRAKEWRAYEQCNNEFRKQERYCKEQRDVLRVLEDLEAKERTMYELDHRKDQVMTVCKVALANLAMWTRDQYFPPSYAHATWRRLLPFFQLPGIITRDATTTQVHLSPFNDRALNRDLALLCERVNQASPQLPDGRLLSFTIRSTGCILPAQKHHQIP
;
A
#
# COMPACT_ATOMS: atom_id res chain seq x y z
N MET A 1 -4.40 -14.27 -21.73
CA MET A 1 -4.22 -15.61 -21.13
C MET A 1 -5.36 -16.47 -21.63
N THR A 2 -5.06 -17.56 -22.33
CA THR A 2 -6.08 -18.36 -23.04
C THR A 2 -6.36 -19.61 -22.22
N THR A 3 -7.61 -19.77 -21.80
CA THR A 3 -8.15 -20.88 -21.02
C THR A 3 -8.55 -22.05 -21.94
N ALA A 4 -7.57 -22.78 -22.49
CA ALA A 4 -7.84 -24.02 -23.24
C ALA A 4 -7.39 -25.26 -22.44
N PRO A 5 -8.16 -26.37 -22.42
CA PRO A 5 -8.01 -27.40 -21.37
C PRO A 5 -6.86 -28.40 -21.54
N SER A 6 -6.15 -28.40 -22.67
CA SER A 6 -4.93 -29.19 -22.85
C SER A 6 -4.19 -28.73 -24.10
N ILE A 7 -3.20 -27.86 -23.97
CA ILE A 7 -2.26 -27.57 -25.06
C ILE A 7 -1.11 -28.57 -24.90
N ASP A 8 -0.80 -29.31 -25.96
CA ASP A 8 0.36 -30.20 -26.01
C ASP A 8 1.64 -29.41 -25.71
N ALA A 9 2.55 -29.96 -24.90
CA ALA A 9 3.77 -29.28 -24.49
C ALA A 9 4.64 -28.90 -25.72
N VAL A 10 4.62 -29.71 -26.77
CA VAL A 10 5.33 -29.41 -28.04
C VAL A 10 4.65 -28.27 -28.77
N GLU A 11 3.31 -28.25 -28.83
CA GLU A 11 2.54 -27.18 -29.44
C GLU A 11 2.67 -25.85 -28.69
N LEU A 12 2.74 -25.88 -27.35
CA LEU A 12 3.02 -24.71 -26.52
C LEU A 12 4.43 -24.16 -26.79
N ALA A 13 5.43 -25.04 -26.83
CA ALA A 13 6.82 -24.67 -27.11
C ALA A 13 6.96 -24.08 -28.52
N GLN A 14 6.35 -24.71 -29.53
CA GLN A 14 6.34 -24.20 -30.88
C GLN A 14 5.61 -22.85 -30.95
N THR A 15 4.44 -22.71 -30.33
CA THR A 15 3.71 -21.43 -30.28
C THR A 15 4.57 -20.32 -29.67
N TYR A 16 5.30 -20.62 -28.58
CA TYR A 16 6.20 -19.67 -27.95
C TYR A 16 7.42 -19.32 -28.83
N ILE A 17 8.02 -20.31 -29.47
CA ILE A 17 9.15 -20.12 -30.41
C ILE A 17 8.73 -19.26 -31.61
N HIS A 18 7.56 -19.51 -32.20
CA HIS A 18 7.06 -18.73 -33.34
C HIS A 18 6.59 -17.33 -32.95
N ARG A 19 6.12 -17.15 -31.72
CA ARG A 19 5.76 -15.83 -31.17
C ARG A 19 6.96 -14.91 -31.02
N TRP A 20 8.12 -15.46 -30.68
CA TRP A 20 9.31 -14.67 -30.35
C TRP A 20 9.79 -13.77 -31.51
N PRO A 21 10.00 -14.25 -32.75
CA PRO A 21 10.31 -13.40 -33.89
C PRO A 21 9.20 -12.41 -34.26
N ALA A 22 7.94 -12.82 -34.09
CA ALA A 22 6.78 -12.05 -34.53
C ALA A 22 6.39 -10.91 -33.57
N GLN A 23 6.67 -11.05 -32.28
CA GLN A 23 6.27 -10.08 -31.25
C GLN A 23 7.45 -9.53 -30.46
N GLU A 24 8.29 -10.39 -29.88
CA GLU A 24 9.32 -9.92 -28.96
C GLU A 24 10.48 -9.21 -29.66
N ASN A 25 10.93 -9.72 -30.82
CA ASN A 25 11.96 -9.06 -31.61
C ASN A 25 11.48 -7.71 -32.16
N VAL A 26 10.21 -7.62 -32.55
CA VAL A 26 9.56 -6.37 -32.94
C VAL A 26 9.55 -5.40 -31.76
N ILE A 27 9.07 -5.82 -30.59
CA ILE A 27 9.01 -4.95 -29.42
C ILE A 27 10.42 -4.44 -29.07
N LYS A 28 11.45 -5.30 -29.12
CA LYS A 28 12.85 -4.91 -28.88
C LYS A 28 13.35 -3.90 -29.92
N ASP A 29 13.04 -4.12 -31.19
CA ASP A 29 13.46 -3.24 -32.29
C ASP A 29 12.83 -1.84 -32.18
N TYR A 30 11.58 -1.76 -31.71
CA TYR A 30 10.85 -0.50 -31.50
C TYR A 30 10.98 0.05 -30.07
N LEU A 31 11.61 -0.66 -29.13
CA LEU A 31 11.68 -0.30 -27.71
C LEU A 31 12.33 1.06 -27.50
N LEU A 32 13.59 1.20 -27.91
CA LEU A 32 14.37 2.43 -27.76
C LEU A 32 13.89 3.54 -28.70
N PRO A 33 13.62 3.28 -30.00
CA PRO A 33 13.25 4.35 -30.91
C PRO A 33 11.89 5.00 -30.59
N LEU A 34 10.95 4.25 -30.01
CA LEU A 34 9.69 4.79 -29.54
C LEU A 34 9.74 5.23 -28.08
N GLY A 35 10.86 4.98 -27.37
CA GLY A 35 11.02 5.24 -25.94
C GLY A 35 10.04 4.45 -25.08
N LEU A 36 9.71 3.21 -25.43
CA LEU A 36 8.84 2.36 -24.61
C LEU A 36 9.44 2.08 -23.21
N ASP A 37 10.74 2.31 -23.05
CA ASP A 37 11.50 2.24 -21.80
C ASP A 37 11.52 3.56 -21.00
N THR A 38 11.04 4.67 -21.57
CA THR A 38 11.04 5.97 -20.87
C THR A 38 9.80 6.13 -20.01
N ASN A 39 10.00 6.48 -18.73
CA ASN A 39 8.94 6.94 -17.84
C ASN A 39 8.59 8.41 -18.17
N HIS A 40 7.31 8.68 -18.41
CA HIS A 40 6.73 9.99 -18.73
C HIS A 40 6.07 10.64 -17.53
N GLY A 41 5.57 9.84 -16.57
CA GLY A 41 4.92 10.26 -15.35
C GLY A 41 5.84 10.27 -14.14
N PHE A 42 6.01 11.44 -13.51
CA PHE A 42 6.63 11.57 -12.19
C PHE A 42 5.73 12.34 -11.21
N ALA A 43 4.46 12.53 -11.56
CA ALA A 43 3.53 13.23 -10.72
C ALA A 43 3.30 12.41 -9.45
N LYS A 44 3.66 12.99 -8.32
CA LYS A 44 3.45 12.42 -6.99
C LYS A 44 2.27 13.15 -6.38
N VAL A 45 1.24 12.39 -6.01
CA VAL A 45 0.11 12.91 -5.25
C VAL A 45 0.32 12.53 -3.80
N ALA A 46 0.25 13.50 -2.89
CA ALA A 46 0.29 13.22 -1.47
C ALA A 46 -0.98 12.44 -1.10
N VAL A 47 -0.80 11.28 -0.49
CA VAL A 47 -1.91 10.42 -0.06
C VAL A 47 -1.75 10.14 1.43
N GLU A 48 -2.88 10.01 2.10
CA GLU A 48 -2.93 9.63 3.50
C GLU A 48 -2.33 8.23 3.67
N ASN A 49 -1.40 8.09 4.62
CA ASN A 49 -0.82 6.79 4.92
C ASN A 49 -1.82 5.94 5.70
N THR A 50 -2.61 5.16 4.97
CA THR A 50 -3.68 4.32 5.56
C THR A 50 -3.18 3.35 6.63
N GLU A 51 -1.92 2.91 6.57
CA GLU A 51 -1.34 2.05 7.61
C GLU A 51 -1.10 2.81 8.91
N VAL A 52 -0.56 4.03 8.81
CA VAL A 52 -0.38 4.93 9.96
C VAL A 52 -1.72 5.26 10.60
N VAL A 53 -2.75 5.55 9.80
CA VAL A 53 -4.12 5.82 10.28
C VAL A 53 -4.71 4.63 11.02
N LYS A 54 -4.61 3.41 10.44
CA LYS A 54 -5.08 2.17 11.10
C LYS A 54 -4.34 1.92 12.40
N ARG A 55 -3.04 2.18 12.44
CA ARG A 55 -2.23 2.00 13.64
C ARG A 55 -2.61 3.02 14.73
N ARG A 56 -2.78 4.29 14.35
CA ARG A 56 -3.23 5.38 15.25
C ARG A 56 -4.58 5.05 15.87
N THR A 57 -5.58 4.73 15.04
CA THR A 57 -6.94 4.39 15.49
C THR A 57 -6.96 3.20 16.45
N HIS A 58 -6.21 2.13 16.18
CA HIS A 58 -6.09 0.99 17.09
C HIS A 58 -5.47 1.38 18.44
N LEU A 59 -4.41 2.20 18.44
CA LEU A 59 -3.75 2.66 19.66
C LEU A 59 -4.66 3.59 20.50
N GLU A 60 -5.40 4.49 19.85
CA GLU A 60 -6.37 5.37 20.52
C GLU A 60 -7.52 4.58 21.15
N GLN A 61 -8.06 3.58 20.44
CA GLN A 61 -9.06 2.67 20.98
C GLN A 61 -8.53 1.95 22.22
N ARG A 62 -7.32 1.37 22.14
CA ARG A 62 -6.67 0.73 23.28
C ARG A 62 -6.47 1.68 24.44
N LEU A 63 -6.05 2.92 24.19
CA LEU A 63 -5.88 3.95 25.22
C LEU A 63 -7.21 4.24 25.93
N SER A 64 -8.31 4.34 25.17
CA SER A 64 -9.65 4.59 25.75
C SER A 64 -10.10 3.45 26.67
N HIS A 65 -9.90 2.19 26.27
CA HIS A 65 -10.20 1.02 27.09
C HIS A 65 -9.36 0.99 28.36
N LEU A 66 -8.06 1.26 28.26
CA LEU A 66 -7.17 1.31 29.42
C LEU A 66 -7.58 2.40 30.42
N LYS A 67 -8.01 3.57 29.94
CA LYS A 67 -8.55 4.65 30.79
C LYS A 67 -9.80 4.19 31.55
N GLN A 68 -10.75 3.56 30.85
CA GLN A 68 -11.95 3.02 31.47
C GLN A 68 -11.62 1.95 32.53
N TRP A 69 -10.76 0.99 32.21
CA TRP A 69 -10.37 -0.06 33.14
C TRP A 69 -9.65 0.47 34.38
N THR A 70 -8.83 1.50 34.23
CA THR A 70 -8.15 2.17 35.34
C THR A 70 -9.16 2.80 36.29
N GLN A 71 -10.15 3.53 35.76
CA GLN A 71 -11.22 4.13 36.57
C GLN A 71 -12.06 3.06 37.27
N SER A 72 -12.43 1.99 36.56
CA SER A 72 -13.18 0.88 37.14
C SER A 72 -12.41 0.15 38.23
N ALA A 73 -11.11 -0.08 38.03
CA ALA A 73 -10.24 -0.68 39.06
C ALA A 73 -10.14 0.22 40.30
N GLY A 74 -9.94 1.53 40.13
CA GLY A 74 -9.91 2.48 41.23
C GLY A 74 -11.22 2.52 42.02
N LYS A 75 -12.38 2.49 41.33
CA LYS A 75 -13.69 2.39 42.00
C LYS A 75 -13.81 1.11 42.86
N ARG A 76 -13.36 -0.03 42.33
CA ARG A 76 -13.40 -1.33 43.05
C ARG A 76 -12.43 -1.36 44.22
N GLU A 77 -11.24 -0.79 44.06
CA GLU A 77 -10.26 -0.60 45.14
C GLU A 77 -10.86 0.20 46.29
N THR A 78 -11.45 1.35 45.99
CA THR A 78 -12.06 2.22 47.01
C THR A 78 -13.23 1.53 47.73
N GLN A 79 -14.04 0.74 47.01
CA GLN A 79 -15.11 -0.05 47.61
C GLN A 79 -14.57 -1.16 48.53
N ALA A 80 -13.53 -1.89 48.11
CA ALA A 80 -12.88 -2.92 48.91
C ALA A 80 -12.22 -2.32 50.16
N SER A 81 -11.56 -1.17 50.03
CA SER A 81 -10.97 -0.41 51.13
C SER A 81 -12.02 0.00 52.18
N LYS A 82 -13.16 0.57 51.75
CA LYS A 82 -14.29 0.91 52.64
C LYS A 82 -14.86 -0.31 53.35
N ARG A 83 -14.96 -1.45 52.65
CA ARG A 83 -15.42 -2.72 53.24
C ARG A 83 -14.44 -3.25 54.28
N ARG A 84 -13.14 -3.23 53.99
CA ARG A 84 -12.07 -3.62 54.91
C ARG A 84 -12.13 -2.77 56.19
N GLU A 85 -12.21 -1.45 56.05
CA GLU A 85 -12.25 -0.54 57.20
C GLU A 85 -13.46 -0.81 58.09
N ARG A 86 -14.62 -1.11 57.50
CA ARG A 86 -15.82 -1.50 58.25
C ARG A 86 -15.61 -2.79 59.03
N LEU A 87 -15.09 -3.83 58.38
CA LEU A 87 -14.81 -5.13 59.00
C LEU A 87 -13.76 -5.04 60.11
N ARG A 88 -12.75 -4.18 59.92
CA ARG A 88 -11.72 -3.90 60.93
C ARG A 88 -12.32 -3.25 62.17
N LYS A 89 -13.23 -2.29 62.01
CA LYS A 89 -13.96 -1.66 63.12
C LYS A 89 -14.87 -2.65 63.83
N GLU A 90 -15.58 -3.48 63.08
CA GLU A 90 -16.44 -4.55 63.61
C GLU A 90 -15.63 -5.56 64.42
N TYR A 91 -14.52 -6.07 63.85
CA TYR A 91 -13.59 -6.97 64.52
C TYR A 91 -13.09 -6.37 65.82
N LYS A 92 -12.62 -5.11 65.79
CA LYS A 92 -12.09 -4.43 66.97
C LYS A 92 -13.17 -4.30 68.06
N SER A 93 -14.36 -3.81 67.71
CA SER A 93 -15.47 -3.66 68.64
C SER A 93 -15.88 -5.00 69.28
N ARG A 94 -16.02 -6.05 68.45
CA ARG A 94 -16.41 -7.39 68.93
C ARG A 94 -15.33 -8.02 69.80
N SER A 95 -14.06 -7.90 69.38
CA SER A 95 -12.90 -8.37 70.15
C SER A 95 -12.82 -7.66 71.50
N ASP A 96 -12.92 -6.33 71.53
CA ASP A 96 -12.86 -5.55 72.77
C ASP A 96 -13.98 -5.97 73.74
N GLY A 97 -15.20 -6.23 73.24
CA GLY A 97 -16.31 -6.75 74.05
C GLY A 97 -16.02 -8.13 74.65
N LEU A 98 -15.66 -9.11 73.80
CA LEU A 98 -15.40 -10.48 74.22
C LEU A 98 -14.22 -10.61 75.21
N TYR A 99 -13.14 -9.86 74.98
CA TYR A 99 -11.99 -9.87 75.89
C TYR A 99 -12.25 -9.13 77.20
N ARG A 100 -13.13 -8.12 77.23
CA ARG A 100 -13.60 -7.52 78.49
C ARG A 100 -14.44 -8.52 79.30
N GLU A 101 -15.35 -9.24 78.65
CA GLU A 101 -16.14 -10.30 79.31
C GLU A 101 -15.24 -11.42 79.84
N LEU A 102 -14.23 -11.83 79.08
CA LEU A 102 -13.22 -12.80 79.53
C LEU A 102 -12.46 -12.30 80.76
N GLY A 103 -12.08 -11.02 80.78
CA GLY A 103 -11.42 -10.40 81.94
C GLY A 103 -12.31 -10.43 83.18
N LEU A 104 -13.60 -10.10 83.06
CA LEU A 104 -14.57 -10.19 84.16
C LEU A 104 -14.72 -11.64 84.64
N TYR A 105 -14.83 -12.59 83.71
CA TYR A 105 -14.92 -14.01 84.02
C TYR A 105 -13.69 -14.52 84.79
N GLN A 106 -12.49 -14.10 84.38
CA GLN A 106 -11.25 -14.40 85.10
C GLN A 106 -11.30 -13.91 86.55
N THR A 107 -11.66 -12.65 86.77
CA THR A 107 -11.80 -12.08 88.12
C THR A 107 -12.81 -12.86 88.97
N THR A 108 -13.92 -13.31 88.39
CA THR A 108 -14.92 -14.10 89.14
C THR A 108 -14.40 -15.46 89.57
N LEU A 109 -13.65 -16.16 88.71
CA LEU A 109 -13.04 -17.44 89.05
C LEU A 109 -11.94 -17.30 90.12
N GLU A 110 -11.17 -16.21 90.05
CA GLU A 110 -10.16 -15.88 91.06
C GLU A 110 -10.80 -15.61 92.43
N LEU A 111 -11.90 -14.84 92.48
CA LEU A 111 -12.65 -14.58 93.72
C LEU A 111 -13.31 -15.84 94.30
N GLN A 112 -13.63 -16.83 93.47
CA GLN A 112 -14.16 -18.13 93.91
C GLN A 112 -13.07 -19.06 94.47
N GLY A 113 -11.80 -18.67 94.44
CA GLY A 113 -10.70 -19.45 94.99
C GLY A 113 -10.38 -20.72 94.19
N VAL A 114 -10.69 -20.72 92.89
CA VAL A 114 -10.41 -21.85 92.00
C VAL A 114 -8.90 -22.07 91.91
N ALA A 115 -8.46 -23.34 91.92
CA ALA A 115 -7.05 -23.69 91.79
C ALA A 115 -6.45 -23.15 90.47
N ASP A 116 -5.25 -22.58 90.51
CA ASP A 116 -4.61 -21.87 89.39
C ASP A 116 -4.56 -22.69 88.09
N TYR A 117 -4.29 -23.99 88.17
CA TYR A 117 -4.27 -24.85 86.98
C TYR A 117 -5.65 -24.99 86.30
N VAL A 118 -6.73 -24.98 87.08
CA VAL A 118 -8.11 -25.04 86.58
C VAL A 118 -8.50 -23.69 85.97
N LEU A 119 -8.14 -22.58 86.63
CA LEU A 119 -8.34 -21.22 86.12
C LEU A 119 -7.71 -21.06 84.73
N ARG A 120 -6.41 -21.38 84.59
CA ARG A 120 -5.70 -21.28 83.31
C ARG A 120 -6.34 -22.12 82.22
N ARG A 121 -6.79 -23.33 82.54
CA ARG A 121 -7.47 -24.21 81.58
C ARG A 121 -8.79 -23.59 81.10
N GLN A 122 -9.64 -23.13 82.01
CA GLN A 122 -10.94 -22.55 81.67
C GLN A 122 -10.80 -21.25 80.87
N ILE A 123 -9.84 -20.39 81.22
CA ILE A 123 -9.54 -19.18 80.44
C ILE A 123 -9.07 -19.54 79.04
N LYS A 124 -8.17 -20.53 78.89
CA LYS A 124 -7.68 -20.98 77.59
C LYS A 124 -8.81 -21.56 76.72
N GLU A 125 -9.70 -22.36 77.30
CA GLU A 125 -10.87 -22.90 76.60
C GLU A 125 -11.80 -21.77 76.13
N ARG A 126 -12.02 -20.75 76.97
CA ARG A 126 -12.86 -19.60 76.61
C ARG A 126 -12.19 -18.69 75.56
N GLN A 127 -10.88 -18.50 75.62
CA GLN A 127 -10.09 -17.81 74.60
C GLN A 127 -10.23 -18.50 73.24
N ALA A 128 -10.14 -19.83 73.19
CA ALA A 128 -10.30 -20.58 71.95
C ALA A 128 -11.69 -20.38 71.32
N VAL A 129 -12.75 -20.28 72.14
CA VAL A 129 -14.11 -19.96 71.65
C VAL A 129 -14.17 -18.54 71.08
N ILE A 130 -13.59 -17.56 71.77
CA ILE A 130 -13.52 -16.16 71.30
C ILE A 130 -12.75 -16.07 69.98
N GLU A 131 -11.61 -16.74 69.86
CA GLU A 131 -10.82 -16.77 68.63
C GLU A 131 -11.62 -17.40 67.48
N ALA A 132 -12.30 -18.53 67.73
CA ALA A 132 -13.15 -19.17 66.73
C ALA A 132 -14.31 -18.26 66.27
N GLU A 133 -14.86 -17.44 67.16
CA GLU A 133 -15.91 -16.48 66.83
C GLU A 133 -15.40 -15.28 66.01
N LEU A 134 -14.18 -14.81 66.29
CA LEU A 134 -13.58 -13.66 65.61
C LEU A 134 -12.97 -14.03 64.24
N GLU A 135 -12.55 -15.27 64.05
CA GLU A 135 -11.92 -15.76 62.83
C GLU A 135 -12.73 -15.51 61.54
N PRO A 136 -14.06 -15.71 61.46
CA PRO A 136 -14.81 -15.38 60.25
C PRO A 136 -14.77 -13.90 59.88
N ILE A 137 -14.72 -12.99 60.85
CA ILE A 137 -14.62 -11.54 60.59
C ILE A 137 -13.20 -11.22 60.07
N ARG A 138 -12.18 -11.79 60.71
CA ARG A 138 -10.77 -11.66 60.29
C ARG A 138 -10.56 -12.18 58.87
N ALA A 139 -11.08 -13.36 58.54
CA ALA A 139 -11.01 -13.93 57.21
C ALA A 139 -11.71 -13.05 56.15
N LYS A 140 -12.85 -12.44 56.49
CA LYS A 140 -13.52 -11.47 55.60
C LYS A 140 -12.71 -10.19 55.42
N GLU A 141 -12.10 -9.66 56.50
CA GLU A 141 -11.23 -8.47 56.42
C GLU A 141 -10.03 -8.75 55.51
N TRP A 142 -9.39 -9.91 55.69
CA TRP A 142 -8.24 -10.31 54.89
C TRP A 142 -8.59 -10.41 53.40
N ARG A 143 -9.72 -11.04 53.04
CA ARG A 143 -10.18 -11.08 51.64
C ARG A 143 -10.44 -9.69 51.08
N ALA A 144 -11.01 -8.78 51.87
CA ALA A 144 -11.22 -7.40 51.44
C ALA A 144 -9.89 -6.65 51.24
N TYR A 145 -8.89 -6.92 52.08
CA TYR A 145 -7.53 -6.41 51.93
C TYR A 145 -6.85 -6.92 50.65
N GLU A 146 -6.87 -8.22 50.41
CA GLU A 146 -6.33 -8.81 49.18
C GLU A 146 -7.01 -8.25 47.93
N GLN A 147 -8.34 -8.14 47.96
CA GLN A 147 -9.10 -7.54 46.85
C GLN A 147 -8.67 -6.09 46.58
N CYS A 148 -8.52 -5.28 47.64
CA CYS A 148 -8.04 -3.90 47.54
C CYS A 148 -6.67 -3.84 46.87
N ASN A 149 -5.70 -4.62 47.35
CA ASN A 149 -4.35 -4.68 46.80
C ASN A 149 -4.34 -5.17 45.34
N ASN A 150 -5.16 -6.16 45.01
CA ASN A 150 -5.24 -6.69 43.66
C ASN A 150 -5.82 -5.67 42.68
N GLU A 151 -6.86 -4.93 43.06
CA GLU A 151 -7.42 -3.85 42.22
C GLU A 151 -6.45 -2.67 42.10
N PHE A 152 -5.71 -2.34 43.16
CA PHE A 152 -4.64 -1.33 43.10
C PHE A 152 -3.53 -1.73 42.11
N ARG A 153 -3.03 -2.97 42.18
CA ARG A 153 -2.02 -3.48 41.23
C ARG A 153 -2.52 -3.47 39.78
N LYS A 154 -3.80 -3.81 39.56
CA LYS A 154 -4.43 -3.69 38.22
C LYS A 154 -4.41 -2.24 37.75
N GLN A 155 -4.79 -1.31 38.61
CA GLN A 155 -4.78 0.12 38.30
C GLN A 155 -3.37 0.61 37.93
N GLU A 156 -2.35 0.27 38.72
CA GLU A 156 -0.95 0.62 38.41
C GLU A 156 -0.51 0.06 37.05
N ARG A 157 -0.83 -1.21 36.79
CA ARG A 157 -0.53 -1.85 35.51
C ARG A 157 -1.19 -1.11 34.35
N TYR A 158 -2.48 -0.80 34.45
CA TYR A 158 -3.18 -0.07 33.39
C TYR A 158 -2.61 1.35 33.21
N CYS A 159 -2.26 2.06 34.29
CA CYS A 159 -1.59 3.36 34.19
C CYS A 159 -0.20 3.26 33.52
N LYS A 160 0.55 2.18 33.76
CA LYS A 160 1.81 1.92 33.06
C LYS A 160 1.56 1.69 31.57
N GLU A 161 0.64 0.79 31.23
CA GLU A 161 0.29 0.50 29.83
C GLU A 161 -0.23 1.75 29.09
N GLN A 162 -0.98 2.64 29.76
CA GLN A 162 -1.41 3.91 29.16
C GLN A 162 -0.22 4.78 28.76
N ARG A 163 0.79 4.92 29.63
CA ARG A 163 1.99 5.70 29.34
C ARG A 163 2.77 5.11 28.17
N ASP A 164 2.86 3.78 28.11
CA ASP A 164 3.53 3.10 27.00
C ASP A 164 2.78 3.32 25.68
N VAL A 165 1.45 3.24 25.68
CA VAL A 165 0.63 3.52 24.48
C VAL A 165 0.76 4.99 24.04
N LEU A 166 0.77 5.94 24.99
CA LEU A 166 0.97 7.36 24.68
C LEU A 166 2.34 7.62 24.04
N ARG A 167 3.41 7.02 24.56
CA ARG A 167 4.74 7.10 23.93
C ARG A 167 4.75 6.54 22.52
N VAL A 168 4.05 5.42 22.28
CA VAL A 168 3.96 4.84 20.93
C VAL A 168 3.17 5.74 19.98
N LEU A 169 2.14 6.45 20.46
CA LEU A 169 1.39 7.43 19.68
C LEU A 169 2.28 8.64 19.31
N GLU A 170 3.02 9.18 20.29
CA GLU A 170 4.00 10.26 20.06
C GLU A 170 5.09 9.83 19.06
N ASP A 171 5.63 8.63 19.21
CA ASP A 171 6.60 8.06 18.28
C ASP A 171 6.03 7.90 16.87
N LEU A 172 4.75 7.52 16.76
CA LEU A 172 4.08 7.34 15.47
C LEU A 172 3.89 8.69 14.77
N GLU A 173 3.50 9.73 15.52
CA GLU A 173 3.37 11.10 15.02
C GLU A 173 4.72 11.67 14.58
N ALA A 174 5.78 11.50 15.40
CA ALA A 174 7.12 11.98 15.06
C ALA A 174 7.74 11.27 13.84
N LYS A 175 7.37 10.01 13.59
CA LYS A 175 7.86 9.20 12.45
C LYS A 175 6.94 9.25 11.24
N GLU A 176 5.79 9.93 11.33
CA GLU A 176 4.86 10.03 10.22
C GLU A 176 5.53 10.75 9.05
N ARG A 177 5.58 10.05 7.91
CA ARG A 177 6.09 10.61 6.65
C ARG A 177 4.93 10.73 5.68
N THR A 178 4.92 11.83 4.94
CA THR A 178 4.01 12.01 3.82
C THR A 178 4.22 10.86 2.83
N MET A 179 3.15 10.08 2.61
CA MET A 179 3.15 9.03 1.60
C MET A 179 2.75 9.64 0.27
N TYR A 180 3.41 9.20 -0.79
CA TYR A 180 3.10 9.64 -2.15
C TYR A 180 2.67 8.45 -2.99
N GLU A 181 1.59 8.62 -3.72
CA GLU A 181 1.21 7.70 -4.80
C GLU A 181 1.72 8.25 -6.13
N LEU A 182 2.21 7.36 -7.00
CA LEU A 182 2.67 7.72 -8.33
C LEU A 182 1.47 7.72 -9.30
N ASP A 183 1.23 8.87 -9.93
CA ASP A 183 0.28 8.94 -11.04
C ASP A 183 0.93 8.41 -12.32
N HIS A 184 0.50 7.20 -12.69
CA HIS A 184 0.97 6.45 -13.85
C HIS A 184 0.06 6.59 -15.08
N ARG A 185 -0.96 7.47 -15.03
CA ARG A 185 -1.91 7.66 -16.15
C ARG A 185 -1.19 8.12 -17.41
N LYS A 186 -0.26 9.06 -17.27
CA LYS A 186 0.54 9.55 -18.40
C LYS A 186 1.37 8.42 -19.00
N ASP A 187 1.96 7.55 -18.18
CA ASP A 187 2.73 6.40 -18.66
C ASP A 187 1.86 5.41 -19.40
N GLN A 188 0.65 5.14 -18.90
CA GLN A 188 -0.31 4.28 -19.58
C GLN A 188 -0.71 4.84 -20.95
N VAL A 189 -1.10 6.12 -21.01
CA VAL A 189 -1.47 6.79 -22.27
C VAL A 189 -0.30 6.76 -23.24
N MET A 190 0.90 7.13 -22.79
CA MET A 190 2.10 7.14 -23.64
C MET A 190 2.48 5.75 -24.12
N THR A 191 2.36 4.72 -23.27
CA THR A 191 2.60 3.32 -23.65
C THR A 191 1.64 2.88 -24.75
N VAL A 192 0.33 3.15 -24.58
CA VAL A 192 -0.68 2.83 -25.59
C VAL A 192 -0.39 3.55 -26.91
N CYS A 193 -0.09 4.84 -26.87
CA CYS A 193 0.26 5.61 -28.08
C CYS A 193 1.51 5.06 -28.78
N LYS A 194 2.55 4.70 -28.04
CA LYS A 194 3.80 4.14 -28.60
C LYS A 194 3.56 2.76 -29.22
N VAL A 195 2.79 1.89 -28.56
CA VAL A 195 2.41 0.58 -29.11
C VAL A 195 1.55 0.74 -30.37
N ALA A 196 0.59 1.67 -30.36
CA ALA A 196 -0.21 1.98 -31.54
C ALA A 196 0.66 2.47 -32.71
N LEU A 197 1.65 3.33 -32.43
CA LEU A 197 2.60 3.81 -33.43
C LEU A 197 3.48 2.67 -33.99
N ALA A 198 3.96 1.76 -33.14
CA ALA A 198 4.71 0.58 -33.57
C ALA A 198 3.86 -0.30 -34.50
N ASN A 199 2.62 -0.58 -34.10
CA ASN A 199 1.68 -1.36 -34.89
C ASN A 199 1.36 -0.69 -36.23
N LEU A 200 1.18 0.64 -36.24
CA LEU A 200 0.97 1.40 -37.47
C LEU A 200 2.19 1.30 -38.39
N ALA A 201 3.40 1.47 -37.87
CA ALA A 201 4.63 1.37 -38.66
C ALA A 201 4.79 -0.03 -39.27
N MET A 202 4.50 -1.10 -38.52
CA MET A 202 4.50 -2.47 -39.02
C MET A 202 3.44 -2.68 -40.10
N TRP A 203 2.21 -2.21 -39.86
CA TRP A 203 1.13 -2.33 -40.84
C TRP A 203 1.47 -1.58 -42.13
N THR A 204 2.01 -0.37 -42.04
CA THR A 204 2.46 0.41 -43.21
C THR A 204 3.57 -0.31 -43.97
N ARG A 205 4.54 -0.93 -43.27
CA ARG A 205 5.57 -1.77 -43.88
C ARG A 205 4.95 -2.91 -44.67
N ASP A 206 4.05 -3.67 -44.05
CA ASP A 206 3.50 -4.88 -44.65
C ASP A 206 2.57 -4.59 -45.84
N GLN A 207 1.87 -3.45 -45.82
CA GLN A 207 0.95 -3.06 -46.89
C GLN A 207 1.66 -2.35 -48.07
N TYR A 208 2.56 -1.42 -47.78
CA TYR A 208 3.02 -0.47 -48.80
C TYR A 208 4.49 -0.62 -49.18
N PHE A 209 5.34 -1.18 -48.32
CA PHE A 209 6.76 -1.35 -48.69
C PHE A 209 6.97 -2.54 -49.62
N PRO A 210 8.05 -2.52 -50.43
CA PRO A 210 8.42 -3.67 -51.25
C PRO A 210 8.64 -4.95 -50.41
N PRO A 211 8.48 -6.17 -51.00
CA PRO A 211 8.66 -7.42 -50.26
C PRO A 211 10.04 -7.59 -49.60
N SER A 212 11.07 -6.89 -50.11
CA SER A 212 12.41 -6.83 -49.50
C SER A 212 12.43 -6.21 -48.10
N TYR A 213 11.33 -5.58 -47.67
CA TYR A 213 11.17 -4.99 -46.34
C TYR A 213 10.31 -5.83 -45.38
N ALA A 214 9.86 -7.04 -45.76
CA ALA A 214 8.99 -7.87 -44.91
C ALA A 214 9.55 -8.11 -43.48
N HIS A 215 10.89 -8.14 -43.34
CA HIS A 215 11.58 -8.27 -42.05
C HIS A 215 12.46 -7.06 -41.73
N ALA A 216 12.18 -5.90 -42.33
CA ALA A 216 12.93 -4.68 -42.05
C ALA A 216 12.73 -4.20 -40.61
N THR A 217 13.84 -3.91 -39.94
CA THR A 217 13.89 -3.27 -38.63
C THR A 217 13.53 -1.79 -38.73
N TRP A 218 13.13 -1.15 -37.63
CA TRP A 218 12.85 0.28 -37.56
C TRP A 218 13.99 1.12 -38.11
N ARG A 219 15.26 0.78 -37.83
CA ARG A 219 16.43 1.49 -38.38
C ARG A 219 16.43 1.61 -39.91
N ARG A 220 15.90 0.60 -40.62
CA ARG A 220 15.82 0.55 -42.09
C ARG A 220 14.59 1.30 -42.62
N LEU A 221 13.52 1.35 -41.84
CA LEU A 221 12.28 2.06 -42.18
C LEU A 221 12.35 3.55 -41.86
N LEU A 222 13.05 3.91 -40.78
CA LEU A 222 13.14 5.26 -40.22
C LEU A 222 13.42 6.36 -41.26
N PRO A 223 14.35 6.18 -42.24
CA PRO A 223 14.61 7.22 -43.25
C PRO A 223 13.37 7.60 -44.07
N PHE A 224 12.45 6.66 -44.32
CA PHE A 224 11.21 6.91 -45.05
C PHE A 224 10.19 7.67 -44.22
N PHE A 225 10.10 7.38 -42.91
CA PHE A 225 9.21 8.08 -41.98
C PHE A 225 9.69 9.49 -41.62
N GLN A 226 10.99 9.76 -41.73
CA GLN A 226 11.59 11.08 -41.48
C GLN A 226 11.83 11.89 -42.76
N LEU A 227 11.42 11.36 -43.92
CA LEU A 227 11.71 11.98 -45.20
C LEU A 227 10.96 13.32 -45.34
N PRO A 228 11.66 14.44 -45.59
CA PRO A 228 11.01 15.73 -45.70
C PRO A 228 10.15 15.81 -46.96
N GLY A 229 9.01 16.49 -46.86
CA GLY A 229 8.09 16.68 -47.97
C GLY A 229 7.30 17.98 -47.86
N ILE A 230 6.48 18.26 -48.88
CA ILE A 230 5.48 19.34 -48.87
C ILE A 230 4.13 18.66 -48.98
N ILE A 231 3.17 19.14 -48.20
CA ILE A 231 1.79 18.68 -48.26
C ILE A 231 0.96 19.81 -48.86
N THR A 232 0.32 19.54 -49.98
CA THR A 232 -0.68 20.41 -50.62
C THR A 232 -2.06 19.80 -50.39
N ARG A 233 -3.04 20.66 -50.12
CA ARG A 233 -4.39 20.25 -49.73
C ARG A 233 -5.40 20.95 -50.62
N ASP A 234 -6.17 20.15 -51.34
CA ASP A 234 -7.29 20.60 -52.15
C ASP A 234 -8.61 20.15 -51.53
N ALA A 235 -9.73 20.54 -52.15
CA ALA A 235 -11.08 20.20 -51.68
C ALA A 235 -11.34 18.68 -51.66
N THR A 236 -10.73 17.93 -52.58
CA THR A 236 -10.99 16.49 -52.77
C THR A 236 -9.76 15.62 -52.51
N THR A 237 -8.55 16.19 -52.53
CA THR A 237 -7.30 15.42 -52.41
C THR A 237 -6.29 16.09 -51.50
N THR A 238 -5.44 15.28 -50.86
CA THR A 238 -4.23 15.73 -50.17
C THR A 238 -3.05 15.10 -50.89
N GLN A 239 -2.17 15.94 -51.45
CA GLN A 239 -0.98 15.48 -52.16
C GLN A 239 0.26 15.68 -51.29
N VAL A 240 1.08 14.64 -51.22
CA VAL A 240 2.34 14.64 -50.48
C VAL A 240 3.49 14.55 -51.48
N HIS A 241 4.30 15.61 -51.55
CA HIS A 241 5.49 15.69 -52.39
C HIS A 241 6.74 15.42 -51.55
N LEU A 242 7.21 14.17 -51.58
CA LEU A 242 8.39 13.72 -50.84
C LEU A 242 9.68 14.12 -51.56
N SER A 243 10.69 14.49 -50.79
CA SER A 243 12.04 14.73 -51.32
C SER A 243 12.70 13.39 -51.66
N PRO A 244 13.50 13.28 -52.73
CA PRO A 244 14.22 12.05 -53.02
C PRO A 244 15.37 11.85 -52.02
N PHE A 245 15.77 10.59 -51.86
CA PHE A 245 17.01 10.22 -51.17
C PHE A 245 18.22 10.49 -52.06
N ASN A 246 19.41 10.60 -51.46
CA ASN A 246 20.67 10.60 -52.23
C ASN A 246 21.01 9.21 -52.79
N ASP A 247 20.47 8.15 -52.18
CA ASP A 247 20.66 6.76 -52.60
C ASP A 247 19.64 6.36 -53.68
N ARG A 248 20.15 5.86 -54.82
CA ARG A 248 19.32 5.40 -55.95
C ARG A 248 18.47 4.18 -55.62
N ALA A 249 18.96 3.26 -54.78
CA ALA A 249 18.20 2.09 -54.36
C ALA A 249 17.01 2.51 -53.48
N LEU A 250 17.23 3.42 -52.52
CA LEU A 250 16.15 3.94 -51.68
C LEU A 250 15.12 4.73 -52.49
N ASN A 251 15.52 5.46 -53.53
CA ASN A 251 14.58 6.13 -54.44
C ASN A 251 13.72 5.15 -55.24
N ARG A 252 14.27 4.00 -55.64
CA ARG A 252 13.50 2.94 -56.30
C ARG A 252 12.45 2.36 -55.35
N ASP A 253 12.86 2.08 -54.10
CA ASP A 253 11.95 1.58 -53.07
C ASP A 253 10.88 2.62 -52.70
N LEU A 254 11.24 3.91 -52.64
CA LEU A 254 10.32 5.02 -52.41
C LEU A 254 9.30 5.16 -53.54
N ALA A 255 9.72 5.00 -54.80
CA ALA A 255 8.82 5.07 -55.94
C ALA A 255 7.77 3.95 -55.90
N LEU A 256 8.19 2.72 -55.59
CA LEU A 256 7.31 1.58 -55.39
C LEU A 256 6.33 1.80 -54.23
N LEU A 257 6.80 2.39 -53.13
CA LEU A 257 5.95 2.76 -52.00
C LEU A 257 4.87 3.76 -52.41
N CYS A 258 5.25 4.86 -53.07
CA CYS A 258 4.31 5.88 -53.55
C CYS A 258 3.28 5.28 -54.51
N GLU A 259 3.72 4.43 -55.44
CA GLU A 259 2.84 3.73 -56.38
C GLU A 259 1.80 2.88 -55.64
N ARG A 260 2.22 2.04 -54.69
CA ARG A 260 1.32 1.18 -53.91
C ARG A 260 0.33 1.96 -53.07
N VAL A 261 0.77 3.04 -52.45
CA VAL A 261 -0.12 3.93 -51.68
C VAL A 261 -1.18 4.53 -52.59
N ASN A 262 -0.78 5.04 -53.76
CA ASN A 262 -1.70 5.66 -54.72
C ASN A 262 -2.70 4.62 -55.28
N GLN A 263 -2.24 3.40 -55.57
CA GLN A 263 -3.10 2.30 -56.02
C GLN A 263 -4.13 1.91 -54.95
N ALA A 264 -3.75 1.91 -53.67
CA ALA A 264 -4.68 1.64 -52.58
C ALA A 264 -5.70 2.78 -52.36
N SER A 265 -5.43 3.98 -52.89
CA SER A 265 -6.30 5.16 -52.81
C SER A 265 -6.88 5.41 -51.41
N PRO A 266 -6.04 5.51 -50.36
CA PRO A 266 -6.53 5.65 -49.00
C PRO A 266 -7.27 6.98 -48.81
N GLN A 267 -8.40 6.91 -48.11
CA GLN A 267 -9.20 8.07 -47.73
C GLN A 267 -8.81 8.54 -46.33
N LEU A 268 -8.62 9.84 -46.17
CA LEU A 268 -8.44 10.49 -44.88
C LEU A 268 -9.78 10.53 -44.12
N PRO A 269 -9.78 10.70 -42.78
CA PRO A 269 -11.00 10.78 -41.98
C PRO A 269 -11.97 11.89 -42.39
N ASP A 270 -11.49 12.90 -43.11
CA ASP A 270 -12.28 14.00 -43.66
C ASP A 270 -12.81 13.74 -45.08
N GLY A 271 -12.61 12.53 -45.61
CA GLY A 271 -13.10 12.08 -46.92
C GLY A 271 -12.18 12.39 -48.11
N ARG A 272 -11.06 13.10 -47.89
CA ARG A 272 -10.11 13.42 -48.98
C ARG A 272 -9.25 12.22 -49.37
N LEU A 273 -8.95 12.09 -50.65
CA LEU A 273 -8.04 11.06 -51.15
C LEU A 273 -6.58 11.47 -50.92
N LEU A 274 -5.76 10.53 -50.46
CA LEU A 274 -4.34 10.75 -50.23
C LEU A 274 -3.52 10.25 -51.43
N SER A 275 -2.61 11.08 -51.93
CA SER A 275 -1.72 10.74 -53.04
C SER A 275 -0.28 11.19 -52.76
N PHE A 276 0.68 10.38 -53.18
CA PHE A 276 2.11 10.59 -52.96
C PHE A 276 2.84 10.74 -54.29
N THR A 277 3.76 11.70 -54.35
CA THR A 277 4.68 11.89 -55.48
C THR A 277 6.07 12.21 -54.99
N ILE A 278 7.09 11.83 -55.76
CA ILE A 278 8.49 12.19 -55.50
C ILE A 278 8.78 13.47 -56.27
N ARG A 279 9.42 14.45 -55.63
CA ARG A 279 9.87 15.65 -56.35
C ARG A 279 10.98 15.28 -57.33
N SER A 280 10.81 15.68 -58.58
CA SER A 280 11.92 15.67 -59.52
C SER A 280 13.00 16.62 -59.01
N THR A 281 14.20 16.09 -58.75
CA THR A 281 15.39 16.92 -58.64
C THR A 281 15.55 17.67 -59.95
N GLY A 282 15.35 18.98 -59.94
CA GLY A 282 15.66 19.82 -61.09
C GLY A 282 17.13 19.64 -61.43
N CYS A 283 17.41 18.97 -62.55
CA CYS A 283 18.71 19.06 -63.18
C CYS A 283 18.95 20.53 -63.54
N ILE A 284 19.85 21.20 -62.82
CA ILE A 284 20.40 22.48 -63.27
C ILE A 284 21.23 22.16 -64.51
N LEU A 285 20.68 22.40 -65.70
CA LEU A 285 21.46 22.42 -66.94
C LEU A 285 22.44 23.60 -66.85
N PRO A 286 23.75 23.41 -67.10
CA PRO A 286 24.68 24.53 -67.13
C PRO A 286 24.39 25.40 -68.36
N ALA A 287 24.11 26.68 -68.10
CA ALA A 287 23.87 27.68 -69.13
C ALA A 287 25.06 27.77 -70.10
N GLN A 288 24.77 27.60 -71.40
CA GLN A 288 25.71 27.92 -72.48
C GLN A 288 26.06 29.42 -72.43
N LYS A 289 27.32 29.73 -72.13
CA LYS A 289 27.89 31.06 -72.32
C LYS A 289 28.10 31.30 -73.81
N HIS A 290 27.23 32.09 -74.43
CA HIS A 290 27.57 32.74 -75.70
C HIS A 290 28.66 33.78 -75.44
N HIS A 291 29.84 33.58 -76.04
CA HIS A 291 30.87 34.60 -76.18
C HIS A 291 30.41 35.60 -77.26
N GLN A 292 30.37 36.89 -76.90
CA GLN A 292 30.57 37.98 -77.85
C GLN A 292 31.94 38.59 -77.54
N ILE A 293 32.81 38.55 -78.54
CA ILE A 293 34.10 39.26 -78.65
C ILE A 293 33.82 40.46 -79.59
N PRO A 294 34.49 41.62 -79.39
CA PRO A 294 33.94 42.96 -79.65
C PRO A 294 33.76 43.36 -81.11
#